data_AF-A0A132EC34-F1
#
_entry.id   AF-A0A132EC34-F1
#
_cell.length_a   1.000
_cell.length_b   1.000
_cell.length_c   1.000
_cell.angle_alpha   90.00
_cell.angle_beta   90.00
_cell.angle_gamma   90.00
#
_symmetry.space_group_name_H-M   'P 1'
#
loop_
_entity.id
_entity.type
_entity.pdbx_description
1 polymer ?
#
loop_
_entity_poly.entity_id
_entity_poly.type
_entity_poly.pdbx_seq_one_letter_code
_entity_poly.pdbx_strand_id
1 'polypeptide(L)' 'MPTDSIRRAVRLLASQEGLLLDPVYSGKAFAGLIEGVTSGRYASDKNILFVMTGGLPGLFAYRHEFQGA' A
#
# COMPACT_ATOMS: atom_id res chain seq x y z
N MET A 1 6.31 8.74 -9.91
CA MET A 1 6.51 9.19 -8.53
C MET A 1 5.37 8.72 -7.66
N PRO A 2 5.62 8.30 -6.42
CA PRO A 2 4.58 7.86 -5.49
C PRO A 2 3.59 8.99 -5.21
N THR A 3 2.31 8.62 -5.23
CA THR A 3 1.18 9.47 -4.88
C THR A 3 1.02 9.52 -3.36
N ASP A 4 0.32 10.54 -2.82
CA ASP A 4 -0.03 10.56 -1.39
C ASP A 4 -0.83 9.33 -0.95
N SER A 5 -1.70 8.81 -1.81
CA SER A 5 -2.45 7.58 -1.50
C SER A 5 -1.52 6.38 -1.38
N ILE A 6 -0.49 6.31 -2.22
CA ILE A 6 0.55 5.27 -2.17
C ILE A 6 1.35 5.40 -0.88
N ARG A 7 1.81 6.62 -0.53
CA ARG A 7 2.56 6.86 0.71
C ARG A 7 1.76 6.46 1.95
N ARG A 8 0.47 6.81 2.00
CA ARG A 8 -0.43 6.40 3.09
C ARG A 8 -0.63 4.88 3.14
N ALA A 9 -0.84 4.23 1.99
CA ALA A 9 -1.04 2.79 1.93
C ALA A 9 0.18 2.01 2.44
N VAL A 10 1.39 2.40 2.02
CA VAL A 10 2.65 1.79 2.49
C VAL A 10 2.80 1.96 4.00
N ARG A 11 2.57 3.17 4.53
CA ARG A 11 2.65 3.44 5.98
C ARG A 11 1.60 2.69 6.78
N LEU A 12 0.37 2.61 6.26
CA LEU A 12 -0.73 1.93 6.93
C LEU A 12 -0.40 0.45 7.10
N LEU A 13 -0.07 -0.25 6.01
CA LEU A 13 0.20 -1.69 6.10
C LEU A 13 1.45 -1.99 6.95
N ALA A 14 2.50 -1.16 6.82
CA ALA A 14 3.70 -1.32 7.64
C ALA A 14 3.41 -1.12 9.15
N SER A 15 2.58 -0.14 9.50
CA SER A 15 2.28 0.17 10.92
C SER A 15 1.26 -0.76 11.56
N GLN A 16 0.35 -1.35 10.78
CA GLN A 16 -0.67 -2.26 11.30
C GLN A 16 -0.20 -3.71 11.32
N GLU A 17 0.47 -4.16 10.25
CA GLU A 17 0.77 -5.58 10.03
C GLU A 17 2.28 -5.88 9.93
N GLY A 18 3.15 -4.86 9.96
CA GLY A 18 4.59 -5.05 9.78
C GLY A 18 5.00 -5.48 8.36
N LEU A 19 4.08 -5.44 7.39
CA LEU A 19 4.32 -5.83 6.01
C LEU A 19 4.71 -4.62 5.15
N LEU A 20 5.83 -4.75 4.43
CA LEU A 20 6.40 -3.67 3.64
C LEU A 20 6.05 -3.82 2.15
N LEU A 21 5.55 -2.72 1.57
CA LEU A 21 5.23 -2.61 0.15
C LEU A 21 6.21 -1.67 -0.55
N ASP A 22 6.45 -1.93 -1.83
CA ASP A 22 7.21 -1.03 -2.68
C ASP A 22 6.33 0.16 -3.13
N PRO A 23 6.92 1.33 -3.38
CA PRO A 23 6.18 2.53 -3.74
C PRO A 23 5.88 2.66 -5.25
N VAL A 24 6.19 1.63 -6.06
CA VAL A 24 5.98 1.63 -7.52
C VAL A 24 4.75 0.79 -7.89
N TYR A 25 4.64 -0.44 -7.38
CA TYR A 25 3.59 -1.40 -7.76
C TYR A 25 2.66 -1.76 -6.61
N SER A 26 3.16 -2.47 -5.61
CA SER A 26 2.36 -3.08 -4.55
C SER A 26 1.73 -2.02 -3.65
N GLY A 27 2.41 -0.89 -3.37
CA GLY A 27 1.83 0.26 -2.70
C GLY A 27 0.68 0.91 -3.49
N LYS A 28 0.75 0.91 -4.82
CA LYS A 28 -0.35 1.40 -5.69
C LYS A 28 -1.54 0.44 -5.67
N ALA A 29 -1.28 -0.86 -5.79
CA ALA A 29 -2.32 -1.87 -5.71
C ALA A 29 -3.05 -1.83 -4.35
N PHE A 30 -2.29 -1.71 -3.26
CA PHE A 30 -2.88 -1.62 -1.92
C PHE A 30 -3.63 -0.30 -1.68
N ALA A 31 -3.14 0.82 -2.21
CA ALA A 31 -3.88 2.08 -2.18
C ALA A 31 -5.25 1.97 -2.89
N GLY A 32 -5.29 1.32 -4.06
CA GLY A 32 -6.54 1.05 -4.76
C GLY A 32 -7.47 0.10 -4.02
N LEU A 33 -6.92 -0.89 -3.31
CA LEU A 33 -7.70 -1.77 -2.43
C LEU A 33 -8.35 -0.98 -1.28
N ILE A 34 -7.60 -0.12 -0.60
CA ILE A 34 -8.14 0.74 0.48
C ILE A 34 -9.26 1.63 -0.06
N GLU A 35 -9.05 2.26 -1.23
CA GLU A 35 -10.08 3.08 -1.87
C GLU A 35 -11.33 2.25 -2.20
N GLY A 36 -11.17 1.03 -2.75
CA GLY A 36 -12.30 0.15 -3.04
C GLY A 36 -13.07 -0.29 -1.80
N VAL A 37 -12.40 -0.54 -0.68
CA VAL A 37 -13.07 -0.88 0.59
C VAL A 37 -13.79 0.34 1.15
N THR A 38 -13.10 1.47 1.27
CA THR A 38 -13.66 2.70 1.89
C THR A 38 -14.78 3.33 1.09
N SER A 39 -14.79 3.16 -0.24
CA SER A 39 -15.88 3.62 -1.12
C SER A 39 -17.08 2.68 -1.19
N GLY A 40 -17.03 1.51 -0.53
CA GLY A 40 -18.09 0.50 -0.61
C GLY A 40 -18.15 -0.23 -1.95
N ARG A 41 -17.08 -0.21 -2.75
CA ARG A 41 -16.99 -0.97 -4.01
C ARG A 41 -17.07 -2.48 -3.76
N TYR A 42 -16.57 -2.93 -2.62
CA TYR A 42 -16.66 -4.32 -2.17
C TYR A 42 -17.72 -4.44 -1.09
N ALA A 43 -18.59 -5.44 -1.20
CA ALA A 43 -19.58 -5.72 -0.16
C ALA A 43 -18.89 -6.14 1.15
N SER A 44 -19.44 -5.68 2.29
CA SER A 44 -18.83 -5.84 3.62
C SER A 44 -18.75 -7.29 4.11
N ASP A 45 -19.49 -8.21 3.46
CA ASP A 45 -19.51 -9.64 3.76
C ASP A 45 -18.49 -10.45 2.94
N LYS A 46 -17.68 -9.81 2.10
CA LYS A 46 -16.72 -10.50 1.23
C LYS A 46 -15.32 -10.52 1.81
N ASN A 47 -14.70 -11.69 1.75
CA ASN A 47 -13.27 -11.84 2.00
C ASN A 47 -12.49 -11.39 0.77
N ILE A 48 -11.48 -10.55 0.98
CA ILE A 48 -10.61 -10.05 -0.09
C ILE A 48 -9.20 -10.60 0.11
N LEU A 49 -8.67 -11.29 -0.89
CA LEU A 49 -7.28 -11.73 -0.92
C LEU A 49 -6.42 -10.69 -1.64
N PHE A 50 -5.53 -10.02 -0.90
CA PHE A 50 -4.48 -9.20 -1.49
C PHE A 50 -3.24 -10.05 -1.78
N VAL A 51 -2.78 -10.07 -3.04
CA VAL A 51 -1.58 -10.80 -3.44
C VAL A 51 -0.38 -9.86 -3.43
N MET A 52 0.51 -10.03 -2.45
CA MET A 52 1.78 -9.31 -2.40
C MET A 52 2.76 -9.88 -3.43
N THR A 53 2.88 -9.21 -4.58
CA THR A 53 3.73 -9.67 -5.70
C THR A 53 5.23 -9.40 -5.52
N GLY A 54 5.64 -8.85 -4.37
CA GLY A 54 7.04 -8.52 -4.07
C GLY A 54 7.39 -7.06 -4.37
N GLY A 55 8.62 -6.80 -4.83
CA GLY A 55 9.13 -5.45 -5.12
C GLY A 55 9.83 -4.75 -3.95
N LEU A 56 9.88 -5.38 -2.77
CA LEU A 56 10.44 -4.81 -1.54
C LEU A 56 11.82 -4.14 -1.70
N PRO A 57 12.81 -4.70 -2.43
CA PRO A 57 14.10 -4.02 -2.62
C PRO A 57 13.97 -2.61 -3.22
N GLY A 58 12.93 -2.35 -4.02
CA GLY A 58 12.64 -1.04 -4.58
C GLY A 58 12.37 0.02 -3.52
N LEU A 59 11.83 -0.33 -2.35
CA LEU A 59 11.54 0.60 -1.27
C LEU A 59 12.78 1.40 -0.84
N PHE A 60 13.95 0.77 -0.80
CA PHE A 60 15.19 1.40 -0.36
C PHE A 60 15.71 2.46 -1.33
N ALA A 61 15.39 2.35 -2.62
CA ALA A 61 15.72 3.38 -3.62
C ALA A 61 14.88 4.66 -3.45
N TYR A 62 13.72 4.56 -2.80
CA TYR A 62 12.77 5.66 -2.57
C TYR A 62 12.76 6.15 -1.12
N ARG A 63 13.87 5.99 -0.39
CA ARG A 63 13.94 6.36 1.04
C ARG A 63 13.44 7.78 1.31
N HIS A 64 13.75 8.74 0.44
CA HIS A 64 13.35 10.15 0.57
C HIS A 64 11.83 10.37 0.57
N GLU A 65 11.05 9.47 -0.03
CA GLU A 65 9.57 9.52 -0.04
C GLU A 65 8.97 9.22 1.34
N PHE A 66 9.77 8.63 2.23
CA PHE A 66 9.34 8.16 3.55
C PHE A 66 10.18 8.73 4.70
N GLN A 67 11.16 9.58 4.42
CA GLN A 67 11.93 10.32 5.42
C GLN A 67 11.14 11.54 5.92
N GLY A 68 11.14 11.79 7.23
CA GLY A 68 10.54 12.99 7.83
C GLY A 68 9.12 12.84 8.37
N ALA A 69 8.73 11.62 8.77
CA ALA A 69 7.68 11.47 9.79
C ALA A 69 8.31 11.60 11.18
#